data_AF-A0A7C0U6G4-F1
#
_entry.id   AF-A0A7C0U6G4-F1
#
_cell.length_a   1.000
_cell.length_b   1.000
_cell.length_c   1.000
_cell.angle_alpha   90.00
_cell.angle_beta   90.00
_cell.angle_gamma   90.00
#
_symmetry.space_group_name_H-M   'P 1'
#
loop_
_entity.id
_entity.type
_entity.pdbx_description
1 polymer ?
#
loop_
_entity_poly.entity_id
_entity_poly.type
_entity_poly.pdbx_seq_one_letter_code
_entity_poly.pdbx_strand_id
1 'polypeptide(L)'
;VPHQFSQDPEVIKEVDELFRSKTLEEWLELTCGTKDLLLFPVNTLPQVMEDPQVKAHNMLWRVKHPEEGELIMVAPPFKMEGVEFGCRKLPPAFDEDREGVFKDLLEGEK
;
A
#
# COMPACT_ATOMS: atom_id res chain seq x y z
N VAL A 1 28.21 -9.33 11.86
CA VAL A 1 28.15 -10.68 11.25
C VAL A 1 29.05 -10.67 10.02
N PRO A 2 29.92 -11.66 9.80
CA PRO A 2 30.74 -11.72 8.58
C PRO A 2 29.85 -11.59 7.34
N HIS A 3 30.31 -10.87 6.32
CA HIS A 3 29.64 -10.69 5.01
C HIS A 3 28.29 -9.93 4.98
N GLN A 4 27.68 -9.57 6.11
CA GLN A 4 26.39 -8.87 6.15
C GLN A 4 26.33 -7.58 5.31
N PHE A 5 27.45 -6.87 5.23
CA PHE A 5 27.57 -5.63 4.44
C PHE A 5 28.64 -5.76 3.34
N SER A 6 29.15 -6.97 3.09
CA SER A 6 30.13 -7.16 2.00
C SER A 6 29.41 -7.22 0.67
N GLN A 7 29.98 -6.58 -0.34
CA GLN A 7 29.57 -6.75 -1.74
C GLN A 7 30.43 -7.81 -2.42
N ASP A 8 30.78 -8.88 -1.69
CA ASP A 8 31.60 -9.96 -2.21
C ASP A 8 30.84 -10.65 -3.37
N PRO A 9 31.36 -10.60 -4.61
CA PRO A 9 30.67 -11.14 -5.78
C PRO A 9 30.40 -12.65 -5.66
N GLU A 10 31.27 -13.40 -4.98
CA GLU A 10 31.09 -14.85 -4.84
C GLU A 10 29.90 -15.17 -3.93
N VAL A 11 29.73 -14.43 -2.83
CA VAL A 11 28.58 -14.59 -1.92
C VAL A 11 27.28 -14.24 -2.65
N ILE A 12 27.26 -13.15 -3.44
CA ILE A 12 26.09 -12.76 -4.22
C ILE A 12 25.71 -13.86 -5.21
N LYS A 13 26.71 -14.42 -5.89
CA LYS A 13 26.51 -15.51 -6.87
C LYS A 13 25.94 -16.76 -6.22
N GLU A 14 26.48 -17.20 -5.08
CA GLU A 14 25.97 -18.38 -4.36
C GLU A 14 24.51 -18.19 -3.91
N VAL A 15 24.16 -17.00 -3.39
CA VAL A 15 22.80 -16.68 -2.96
C VAL A 15 21.84 -16.64 -4.16
N ASP A 16 22.28 -16.12 -5.30
CA ASP A 16 21.51 -16.04 -6.53
C ASP A 16 21.26 -17.44 -7.14
N GLU A 17 22.27 -18.32 -7.14
CA GLU A 17 22.12 -19.73 -7.51
C GLU A 17 21.16 -20.47 -6.57
N LEU A 18 21.26 -20.21 -5.25
CA LEU A 18 20.35 -20.77 -4.25
C LEU A 18 18.90 -20.39 -4.56
N PHE A 19 18.58 -19.10 -4.70
CA PHE A 19 17.19 -18.68 -4.91
C PHE A 19 16.59 -19.18 -6.23
N ARG A 20 17.42 -19.43 -7.26
CA ARG A 20 16.96 -20.06 -8.52
C ARG A 20 16.69 -21.56 -8.41
N SER A 21 17.13 -22.23 -7.35
CA SER A 21 16.96 -23.69 -7.21
C SER A 21 15.52 -24.14 -6.93
N LYS A 22 14.61 -23.21 -6.60
CA LYS A 22 13.21 -23.47 -6.25
C LYS A 22 12.30 -22.37 -6.77
N THR A 23 11.01 -22.66 -6.91
CA THR A 23 10.01 -21.63 -7.21
C THR A 23 9.73 -20.76 -5.99
N LEU A 24 9.08 -19.61 -6.22
CA LEU A 24 8.65 -18.72 -5.15
C LEU A 24 7.72 -19.43 -4.16
N GLU A 25 6.77 -20.22 -4.65
CA GLU A 25 5.79 -20.96 -3.85
C GLU A 25 6.49 -21.96 -2.91
N GLU A 26 7.47 -22.70 -3.44
CA GLU A 26 8.27 -23.64 -2.64
C GLU A 26 9.08 -22.90 -1.55
N TRP A 27 9.64 -21.73 -1.87
CA TRP A 27 10.33 -20.90 -0.87
C TRP A 27 9.37 -20.38 0.21
N LEU A 28 8.17 -19.92 -0.16
CA LEU A 28 7.19 -19.41 0.81
C LEU A 28 6.66 -20.52 1.72
N GLU A 29 6.44 -21.72 1.21
CA GLU A 29 6.05 -22.89 2.02
C GLU A 29 7.15 -23.25 3.04
N LEU A 30 8.42 -23.22 2.61
CA LEU A 30 9.56 -23.49 3.48
C LEU A 30 9.82 -22.41 4.54
N THR A 31 9.44 -21.16 4.29
CA THR A 31 9.84 -20.03 5.14
C THR A 31 8.68 -19.49 5.97
N CYS A 32 7.59 -19.06 5.35
CA CYS A 32 6.45 -18.45 6.04
C CYS A 32 5.68 -19.42 6.95
N GLY A 33 5.76 -20.73 6.72
CA GLY A 33 5.01 -21.75 7.48
C GLY A 33 5.79 -22.46 8.59
N THR A 34 7.12 -22.42 8.58
CA THR A 34 7.92 -23.34 9.41
C THR A 34 9.14 -22.75 10.09
N LYS A 35 9.61 -21.56 9.69
CA LYS A 35 10.83 -20.95 10.22
C LYS A 35 10.63 -19.47 10.51
N ASP A 36 11.35 -18.95 11.50
CA ASP A 36 11.40 -17.53 11.83
C ASP A 36 12.30 -16.78 10.82
N LEU A 37 11.91 -16.81 9.55
CA LEU A 37 12.63 -16.19 8.44
C LEU A 37 11.70 -15.25 7.67
N LEU A 38 12.09 -13.97 7.61
CA LEU A 38 11.37 -12.93 6.90
C LEU A 38 11.73 -12.97 5.42
N LEU A 39 11.06 -13.84 4.67
CA LEU A 39 11.17 -13.94 3.22
C LEU A 39 9.79 -13.77 2.59
N PHE A 40 9.64 -12.77 1.73
CA PHE A 40 8.37 -12.42 1.10
C PHE A 40 8.57 -12.08 -0.38
N PRO A 41 7.55 -12.28 -1.22
CA PRO A 41 7.65 -11.94 -2.63
C PRO A 41 7.68 -10.42 -2.85
N VAL A 42 8.28 -10.02 -3.96
CA VAL A 42 8.12 -8.66 -4.48
C VAL A 42 6.85 -8.63 -5.33
N ASN A 43 5.75 -8.12 -4.76
CA ASN A 43 4.45 -8.11 -5.43
C ASN A 43 4.35 -7.03 -6.52
N THR A 44 3.71 -7.36 -7.62
CA THR A 44 3.23 -6.42 -8.65
C THR A 44 1.98 -5.68 -8.16
N LEU A 45 1.63 -4.56 -8.81
CA LEU A 45 0.41 -3.81 -8.44
C LEU A 45 -0.86 -4.67 -8.43
N PRO A 46 -1.18 -5.50 -9.45
CA PRO A 46 -2.35 -6.38 -9.40
C PRO A 46 -2.32 -7.38 -8.24
N GLN A 47 -1.14 -7.91 -7.89
CA GLN A 47 -0.99 -8.80 -6.74
C GLN A 47 -1.25 -8.08 -5.42
N VAL A 48 -0.77 -6.84 -5.26
CA VAL A 48 -1.03 -6.01 -4.07
C VAL A 48 -2.53 -5.73 -3.92
N MET A 49 -3.25 -5.48 -5.01
CA MET A 49 -4.71 -5.26 -4.98
C MET A 49 -5.46 -6.47 -4.41
N GLU A 50 -4.95 -7.67 -4.67
CA GLU A 50 -5.55 -8.93 -4.25
C GLU A 50 -5.02 -9.46 -2.90
N ASP A 51 -3.97 -8.84 -2.36
CA ASP A 51 -3.27 -9.29 -1.17
C ASP A 51 -4.19 -9.34 0.08
N PRO A 52 -4.18 -10.47 0.84
CA PRO A 52 -5.04 -10.63 2.01
C PRO A 52 -4.84 -9.57 3.10
N GLN A 53 -3.60 -9.14 3.33
CA GLN A 53 -3.30 -8.13 4.34
C GLN A 53 -3.78 -6.75 3.90
N VAL A 54 -3.59 -6.40 2.63
CA VAL A 54 -4.11 -5.16 2.02
C VAL A 54 -5.63 -5.05 2.16
N LYS A 55 -6.35 -6.14 1.88
CA LYS A 55 -7.81 -6.22 2.03
C LYS A 55 -8.24 -6.18 3.49
N ALA A 56 -7.63 -6.97 4.36
CA ALA A 56 -7.95 -7.03 5.78
C ALA A 56 -7.78 -5.66 6.46
N HIS A 57 -6.82 -4.85 6.00
CA HIS A 57 -6.57 -3.52 6.53
C HIS A 57 -7.32 -2.41 5.77
N ASN A 58 -8.17 -2.72 4.78
CA ASN A 58 -8.87 -1.74 3.96
C ASN A 58 -7.93 -0.61 3.49
N MET A 59 -6.78 -0.98 2.92
CA MET A 59 -5.72 -0.04 2.53
C MET A 59 -5.96 0.62 1.18
N LEU A 60 -6.94 0.15 0.42
CA LEU A 60 -7.29 0.64 -0.91
C LEU A 60 -8.78 0.92 -0.96
N TRP A 61 -9.13 2.18 -1.18
CA TRP A 61 -10.51 2.64 -1.27
C TRP A 61 -10.96 2.69 -2.72
N ARG A 62 -12.09 2.06 -3.02
CA ARG A 62 -12.80 2.23 -4.28
C ARG A 62 -13.76 3.41 -4.15
N VAL A 63 -13.60 4.41 -4.99
CA VAL A 63 -14.39 5.64 -4.99
C VAL A 63 -14.92 5.91 -6.38
N LYS A 64 -16.19 6.33 -6.46
CA LYS A 64 -16.84 6.64 -7.73
C LYS A 64 -16.71 8.13 -8.03
N HIS A 65 -15.84 8.49 -8.96
CA HIS A 65 -15.73 9.82 -9.51
C HIS A 65 -16.85 10.09 -10.54
N PRO A 66 -17.50 11.27 -10.53
CA PRO A 66 -18.57 11.60 -11.46
C PRO A 66 -18.17 11.49 -12.94
N GLU A 67 -16.93 11.88 -13.27
CA GLU A 67 -16.44 11.93 -14.65
C GLU A 67 -15.54 10.74 -15.02
N GLU A 68 -14.76 10.23 -14.07
CA GLU A 68 -13.68 9.25 -14.31
C GLU A 68 -14.08 7.81 -13.94
N GLY A 69 -15.29 7.63 -13.39
CA GLY A 69 -15.79 6.32 -12.97
C GLY A 69 -15.15 5.82 -11.67
N GLU A 70 -14.90 4.52 -11.56
CA GLU A 70 -14.32 3.95 -10.34
C GLU A 70 -12.81 4.17 -10.29
N LEU A 71 -12.35 4.83 -9.22
CA LEU A 71 -10.94 5.08 -8.93
C LEU A 71 -10.52 4.28 -7.70
N ILE A 72 -9.22 3.93 -7.66
CA ILE A 72 -8.59 3.33 -6.49
C ILE A 72 -7.71 4.39 -5.83
N MET A 73 -8.00 4.69 -4.57
CA MET A 73 -7.20 5.60 -3.74
C MET A 73 -6.54 4.83 -2.59
N VAL A 74 -5.31 5.22 -2.24
CA VAL A 74 -4.63 4.67 -1.07
C VAL A 74 -5.26 5.25 0.19
N ALA A 75 -5.68 4.38 1.11
CA ALA A 75 -6.22 4.76 2.40
C ALA A 75 -5.12 5.23 3.36
N PRO A 76 -5.46 5.95 4.44
CA PRO A 76 -4.52 6.20 5.53
C PRO A 76 -3.89 4.90 6.03
N PRO A 77 -2.55 4.85 6.21
CA PRO A 77 -1.83 3.63 6.55
C PRO A 77 -1.98 3.22 8.02
N PHE A 78 -2.66 4.02 8.83
CA PHE A 78 -2.89 3.79 10.25
C PHE A 78 -4.38 3.62 10.55
N LYS A 79 -4.67 2.96 11.67
CA LYS A 79 -6.02 2.77 12.22
C LYS A 79 -6.07 3.38 13.62
N MET A 80 -7.20 3.98 13.97
CA MET A 80 -7.41 4.59 15.27
C MET A 80 -8.74 4.11 15.83
N GLU A 81 -8.71 3.62 17.06
CA GLU A 81 -9.91 3.16 17.74
C GLU A 81 -10.95 4.30 17.83
N GLY A 82 -12.21 3.98 17.57
CA GLY A 82 -13.30 4.95 17.53
C GLY A 82 -13.34 5.86 16.31
N VAL A 83 -12.44 5.70 15.33
CA VAL A 83 -12.42 6.50 14.10
C VAL A 83 -12.55 5.63 12.85
N GLU A 84 -13.62 5.87 12.11
CA GLU A 84 -13.83 5.33 10.78
C GLU A 84 -13.25 6.28 9.73
N PHE A 85 -12.13 5.91 9.13
CA PHE A 85 -11.55 6.64 8.00
C PHE A 85 -12.29 6.30 6.71
N GLY A 86 -12.60 7.32 5.91
CA GLY A 86 -13.18 7.18 4.58
C GLY A 86 -12.99 8.42 3.74
N CYS A 87 -13.22 8.30 2.44
CA CYS A 87 -13.27 9.44 1.53
C CYS A 87 -14.57 10.22 1.76
N ARG A 88 -14.50 11.33 2.52
CA ARG A 88 -15.67 12.16 2.86
C ARG A 88 -16.12 13.06 1.71
N LYS A 89 -15.15 13.54 0.93
CA LYS A 89 -15.34 14.35 -0.26
C LYS A 89 -14.29 13.93 -1.27
N LEU A 90 -14.69 13.82 -2.53
CA LEU A 90 -13.73 13.68 -3.64
C LEU A 90 -12.88 14.95 -3.75
N PRO A 91 -11.72 14.88 -4.42
CA PRO A 91 -11.01 16.09 -4.81
C PRO A 91 -11.98 17.06 -5.49
N PRO A 92 -12.08 18.32 -5.03
CA PRO A 92 -13.02 19.27 -5.59
C PRO A 92 -12.65 19.55 -7.05
N ALA A 93 -13.67 19.79 -7.88
CA ALA A 93 -13.45 20.34 -9.20
C ALA A 93 -12.82 21.74 -9.10
N PHE A 94 -12.26 22.20 -10.23
CA PHE A 94 -11.72 23.55 -10.29
C PHE A 94 -12.80 24.57 -9.88
N ASP A 95 -12.49 25.36 -8.85
CA ASP A 95 -13.34 26.43 -8.32
C ASP A 95 -14.65 25.99 -7.62
N GLU A 96 -14.84 24.68 -7.38
CA GLU A 96 -16.09 24.12 -6.83
C GLU A 96 -16.49 24.73 -5.46
N ASP A 97 -15.52 24.95 -4.58
CA ASP A 97 -15.77 25.43 -3.21
C ASP A 97 -15.75 26.97 -3.09
N ARG A 98 -15.56 27.70 -4.19
CA ARG A 98 -15.31 29.16 -4.17
C ARG A 98 -16.41 29.94 -3.44
N GLU A 99 -17.66 29.72 -3.81
CA GLU A 99 -18.79 30.49 -3.25
C GLU A 99 -18.95 30.25 -1.75
N GLY A 100 -18.76 29.00 -1.30
CA GLY A 100 -18.82 28.64 0.12
C GLY A 100 -17.74 29.36 0.92
N VAL A 101 -16.51 29.35 0.43
CA VAL A 101 -15.38 30.05 1.07
C VAL A 101 -15.62 31.57 1.12
N PHE A 102 -16.09 32.20 0.04
CA PHE A 102 -16.38 33.64 0.06
C PHE A 102 -17.50 33.99 1.03
N LYS A 103 -18.53 33.16 1.14
CA LYS A 103 -19.60 33.34 2.12
C LYS A 103 -19.07 33.25 3.55
N ASP A 104 -18.28 32.22 3.86
CA ASP A 104 -17.69 32.03 5.19
C ASP A 104 -16.79 33.23 5.58
N LEU A 105 -16.04 33.78 4.63
CA LEU A 105 -15.20 34.96 4.86
C LEU A 105 -16.01 36.25 5.07
N LEU A 106 -17.12 36.42 4.36
CA LEU A 106 -17.98 37.61 4.49
C LEU A 106 -18.90 37.55 5.73
N GLU A 107 -19.26 36.34 6.17
CA GLU A 107 -20.03 36.12 7.40
C GLU A 107 -19.12 36.05 8.65
N GLY A 108 -17.81 35.88 8.46
CA GLY A 108 -16.76 35.75 9.48
C GLY A 108 -16.26 37.05 10.14
N GLU A 109 -17.09 38.08 10.27
CA GLU A 109 -16.90 39.22 11.20
C GLU A 109 -18.07 39.34 12.20
N LYS A 110 -18.36 38.25 12.94
CA LYS A 110 -19.14 38.32 14.19
C LYS A 110 -18.51 37.48 15.29
#